data_AF-A0AAE1J9Z9-F1
#
_entry.id   AF-A0AAE1J9Z9-F1
#
_cell.length_a   1.000
_cell.length_b   1.000
_cell.length_c   1.000
_cell.angle_alpha   90.00
_cell.angle_beta   90.00
_cell.angle_gamma   90.00
#
_symmetry.space_group_name_H-M   'P 1'
#
loop_
_entity.id
_entity.type
_entity.pdbx_description
1 polymer ?
#
loop_
_entity_poly.entity_id
_entity_poly.type
_entity_poly.pdbx_seq_one_letter_code
_entity_poly.pdbx_strand_id
1 'polypeptide(L)'
;MKEEVVQVVDKVKREWYETYSKMQEHIKEIREYGKSGRSEEKNSLPRLNGIAQDGLALLSSLQFRLDLLAPQLPADEEVESASTVLESWKTQSQSLRLSLRNANLQVKESCSSTLSPLHFPVHFDGSFLLNELFRLSCSLF
;
A
#
# COMPACT_ATOMS: atom_id res chain seq x y z
N MET A 1 1.80 -26.45 25.83
CA MET A 1 2.87 -25.68 25.12
C MET A 1 2.75 -25.79 23.61
N LYS A 2 2.44 -26.95 23.01
CA LYS A 2 2.26 -27.05 21.54
C LYS A 2 0.96 -26.41 21.03
N GLU A 3 -0.12 -26.37 21.82
CA GLU A 3 -1.36 -25.68 21.39
C GLU A 3 -1.22 -24.16 21.33
N GLU A 4 -0.27 -23.58 22.08
CA GLU A 4 -0.02 -22.14 22.10
C GLU A 4 0.53 -21.65 20.76
N VAL A 5 1.43 -22.42 20.13
CA VAL A 5 1.99 -22.12 18.81
C VAL A 5 0.89 -22.10 17.75
N VAL A 6 -0.01 -23.09 17.77
CA VAL A 6 -1.15 -23.17 16.83
C VAL A 6 -2.05 -21.94 16.95
N GLN A 7 -2.41 -21.53 18.17
CA GLN A 7 -3.22 -20.33 18.40
C GLN A 7 -2.53 -19.05 17.90
N VAL A 8 -1.22 -18.91 18.11
CA VAL A 8 -0.46 -17.77 17.62
C VAL A 8 -0.40 -17.77 16.10
N VAL A 9 -0.22 -18.93 15.46
CA VAL A 9 -0.24 -19.08 14.00
C VAL A 9 -1.59 -18.68 13.41
N ASP A 10 -2.70 -19.12 14.01
CA ASP A 10 -4.04 -18.76 13.58
C ASP A 10 -4.31 -17.25 13.73
N LYS A 11 -3.82 -16.65 14.82
CA LYS A 11 -3.89 -15.20 15.01
C LYS A 11 -3.10 -14.46 13.94
N VAL A 12 -1.87 -14.89 13.63
CA VAL A 12 -1.03 -14.30 12.58
C VAL A 12 -1.71 -14.40 11.22
N LYS A 13 -2.30 -15.56 10.90
CA LYS A 13 -3.05 -15.75 9.65
C LYS A 13 -4.23 -14.78 9.56
N ARG A 14 -5.02 -14.67 10.62
CA ARG A 14 -6.17 -13.75 10.69
C ARG A 14 -5.75 -12.30 10.51
N GLU A 15 -4.75 -11.84 11.27
CA GLU A 15 -4.21 -10.48 11.18
C GLU A 15 -3.69 -10.18 9.77
N TRP A 16 -3.07 -11.16 9.10
CA TRP A 16 -2.58 -11.01 7.74
C TRP A 16 -3.71 -10.79 6.75
N TYR A 17 -4.76 -11.62 6.78
CA TYR A 17 -5.91 -11.47 5.87
C TYR A 17 -6.68 -10.16 6.11
N GLU A 18 -6.87 -9.75 7.36
CA GLU A 18 -7.52 -8.48 7.69
C GLU A 18 -6.70 -7.28 7.17
N THR A 19 -5.38 -7.31 7.35
CA THR A 19 -4.47 -6.25 6.87
C THR A 19 -4.45 -6.22 5.34
N TYR A 20 -4.45 -7.39 4.70
CA TYR A 20 -4.48 -7.54 3.25
C TYR A 20 -5.75 -6.92 2.66
N SER A 21 -6.92 -7.24 3.21
CA SER A 21 -8.20 -6.66 2.77
C SER A 21 -8.22 -5.14 2.92
N LYS A 22 -7.80 -4.60 4.07
CA LYS A 22 -7.73 -3.15 4.29
C LYS A 22 -6.79 -2.45 3.29
N MET A 23 -5.66 -3.06 2.96
CA MET A 23 -4.78 -2.47 1.94
C MET A 23 -5.39 -2.45 0.55
N GLN A 24 -6.17 -3.47 0.17
CA GLN A 24 -6.87 -3.45 -1.11
C GLN A 24 -7.85 -2.27 -1.18
N GLU A 25 -8.53 -1.99 -0.07
CA GLU A 25 -9.42 -0.82 0.07
C GLU A 25 -8.62 0.49 -0.05
N HIS A 26 -7.51 0.64 0.67
CA HIS A 26 -6.68 1.85 0.58
C HIS A 26 -6.08 2.08 -0.82
N ILE A 27 -5.65 1.03 -1.52
CA ILE A 27 -5.18 1.15 -2.91
C ILE A 27 -6.32 1.59 -3.84
N LYS A 28 -7.55 1.15 -3.56
CA LYS A 28 -8.73 1.60 -4.30
C LYS A 28 -9.02 3.08 -4.03
N GLU A 29 -8.97 3.52 -2.78
CA GLU A 29 -9.10 4.94 -2.40
C GLU A 29 -8.06 5.81 -3.11
N ILE A 30 -6.78 5.41 -3.12
CA ILE A 30 -5.71 6.11 -3.86
C ILE A 30 -6.04 6.22 -5.35
N ARG A 31 -6.56 5.14 -5.96
CA ARG A 31 -6.93 5.15 -7.38
C ARG A 31 -8.12 6.09 -7.67
N GLU A 32 -9.06 6.19 -6.75
CA GLU A 32 -10.25 7.03 -6.88
C GLU A 32 -9.93 8.52 -6.62
N TYR A 33 -8.96 8.83 -5.76
CA TYR A 33 -8.42 10.17 -5.55
C TYR A 33 -7.99 10.85 -6.87
N GLY A 34 -7.43 10.08 -7.81
CA GLY A 34 -7.04 10.61 -9.14
C GLY A 34 -8.21 10.84 -10.11
N LYS A 35 -9.39 10.27 -9.86
CA LYS A 35 -10.55 10.30 -10.78
C LYS A 35 -11.62 11.29 -10.39
N SER A 36 -11.82 11.50 -9.09
CA SER A 36 -12.76 12.51 -8.60
C SER A 36 -11.94 13.70 -8.14
N GLY A 37 -12.12 14.87 -8.75
CA GLY A 37 -11.57 16.14 -8.24
C GLY A 37 -12.17 16.56 -6.88
N ARG A 38 -12.62 15.60 -6.06
CA ARG A 38 -13.22 15.84 -4.75
C ARG A 38 -12.12 15.95 -3.71
N SER A 39 -11.79 17.21 -3.41
CA SER A 39 -11.05 17.67 -2.25
C SER A 39 -11.73 17.38 -0.89
N GLU A 40 -12.73 16.49 -0.82
CA GLU A 40 -13.53 16.22 0.40
C GLU A 40 -13.17 14.89 1.09
N GLU A 41 -12.13 14.19 0.62
CA GLU A 41 -11.63 13.00 1.31
C GLU A 41 -10.82 13.40 2.55
N LYS A 42 -11.19 12.82 3.70
CA LYS A 42 -10.62 13.08 5.03
C LYS A 42 -9.10 12.83 5.14
N ASN A 43 -8.48 12.25 4.11
CA ASN A 43 -7.06 11.91 4.08
C ASN A 43 -6.41 12.45 2.80
N SER A 44 -5.31 13.17 2.95
CA SER A 44 -4.49 13.58 1.81
C SER A 44 -3.80 12.38 1.15
N LEU A 45 -3.49 12.47 -0.14
CA LEU A 45 -2.76 11.41 -0.87
C LEU A 45 -1.46 10.95 -0.17
N PRO A 46 -0.63 11.85 0.42
CA PRO A 46 0.52 11.42 1.22
C PRO A 46 0.13 10.60 2.46
N ARG A 47 -1.00 10.92 3.10
CA ARG A 47 -1.50 10.16 4.26
C ARG A 47 -1.95 8.76 3.85
N LEU A 48 -2.69 8.64 2.74
CA LEU A 48 -3.10 7.35 2.18
C LEU A 48 -1.89 6.48 1.82
N ASN A 49 -0.85 7.08 1.24
CA ASN A 49 0.39 6.39 0.92
C ASN A 49 1.15 5.93 2.16
N GLY A 50 1.26 6.77 3.19
CA GLY A 50 1.86 6.38 4.47
C GLY A 50 1.15 5.18 5.09
N ILE A 51 -0.19 5.20 5.13
CA ILE A 51 -0.99 4.08 5.66
C ILE A 51 -0.76 2.79 4.84
N ALA A 52 -0.71 2.90 3.51
CA ALA A 52 -0.45 1.75 2.64
C ALA A 52 0.97 1.19 2.82
N GLN A 53 1.98 2.04 3.02
CA GLN A 53 3.35 1.62 3.31
C GLN A 53 3.46 0.94 4.68
N ASP A 54 2.79 1.47 5.70
CA ASP A 54 2.70 0.86 7.03
C ASP A 54 2.03 -0.51 6.97
N GLY A 55 0.94 -0.63 6.20
CA GLY A 55 0.26 -1.90 5.93
C GLY A 55 1.17 -2.93 5.25
N LEU A 56 1.96 -2.51 4.26
CA LEU A 56 2.95 -3.37 3.59
C LEU A 56 4.05 -3.84 4.54
N ALA A 57 4.50 -2.98 5.45
CA ALA A 57 5.47 -3.33 6.48
C ALA A 57 4.89 -4.36 7.47
N LEU A 58 3.64 -4.17 7.89
CA LEU A 58 2.93 -5.11 8.77
C LEU A 58 2.74 -6.49 8.10
N LEU A 59 2.32 -6.54 6.84
CA LEU A 59 2.20 -7.80 6.09
C LEU A 59 3.55 -8.54 6.00
N SER A 60 4.63 -7.80 5.80
CA SER A 60 5.99 -8.36 5.74
C SER A 60 6.42 -8.91 7.11
N SER A 61 6.09 -8.21 8.20
CA SER A 61 6.33 -8.67 9.56
C SER A 61 5.54 -9.94 9.89
N LEU A 62 4.26 -10.00 9.52
CA LEU A 62 3.39 -11.16 9.74
C LEU A 62 3.86 -12.37 8.93
N GLN A 63 4.33 -12.16 7.70
CA GLN A 63 4.94 -13.21 6.89
C GLN A 63 6.19 -13.79 7.59
N PHE A 64 7.09 -12.93 8.09
CA PHE A 64 8.25 -13.38 8.86
C PHE A 64 7.86 -14.12 10.15
N ARG A 65 6.82 -13.66 10.86
CA ARG A 65 6.30 -14.34 12.05
C ARG A 65 5.77 -15.73 11.71
N LEU A 66 5.04 -15.90 10.61
CA LEU A 66 4.56 -17.23 10.21
C LEU A 66 5.72 -18.15 9.81
N ASP A 67 6.72 -17.63 9.11
CA ASP A 67 7.94 -18.38 8.73
C ASP A 67 8.72 -18.87 9.95
N LEU A 68 8.82 -18.05 10.99
CA LEU A 68 9.44 -18.42 12.26
C LEU A 68 8.64 -19.48 13.03
N LEU A 69 7.31 -19.41 12.97
CA LEU A 69 6.41 -20.29 13.74
C LEU A 69 6.12 -21.61 13.02
N ALA A 70 6.20 -21.65 11.69
CA ALA A 70 5.85 -22.84 10.91
C ALA A 70 6.64 -24.09 11.34
N PRO A 71 7.97 -24.07 11.56
CA PRO A 71 8.72 -25.24 12.01
C PRO A 71 8.42 -25.68 13.45
N GLN A 72 7.72 -24.83 14.23
CA GLN A 72 7.39 -25.10 15.63
C GLN A 72 6.00 -25.75 15.78
N LEU A 73 5.27 -25.93 14.67
CA LEU A 73 3.97 -26.58 14.69
C LEU A 73 4.10 -28.07 15.05
N PRO A 74 3.12 -28.62 15.79
CA PRO A 74 3.19 -29.98 16.31
C PRO A 74 3.09 -31.08 15.24
N ALA A 75 2.42 -30.79 14.11
CA ALA A 75 2.15 -31.76 13.05
C ALA A 75 2.74 -31.33 11.71
N ASP A 76 3.35 -32.26 11.00
CA ASP A 76 4.00 -32.02 9.69
C ASP A 76 3.00 -31.48 8.64
N GLU A 77 1.75 -31.92 8.69
CA GLU A 77 0.67 -31.41 7.82
C GLU A 77 0.41 -29.90 8.05
N GLU A 78 0.52 -29.43 9.31
CA GLU A 78 0.35 -28.02 9.64
C GLU A 78 1.56 -27.19 9.19
N VAL A 79 2.76 -27.77 9.27
CA VAL A 79 4.01 -27.16 8.74
C VAL A 79 3.90 -26.99 7.22
N GLU A 80 3.45 -28.01 6.51
CA GLU A 80 3.25 -27.96 5.05
C GLU A 80 2.15 -26.97 4.65
N SER A 81 1.04 -26.96 5.40
CA SER A 81 -0.04 -25.98 5.24
C SER A 81 0.47 -24.55 5.43
N ALA A 82 1.24 -24.28 6.51
CA ALA A 82 1.82 -22.97 6.77
C ALA A 82 2.81 -22.54 5.67
N SER A 83 3.60 -23.47 5.16
CA SER A 83 4.53 -23.23 4.04
C SER A 83 3.80 -22.86 2.75
N THR A 84 2.71 -23.55 2.45
CA THR A 84 1.85 -23.24 1.29
C THR A 84 1.22 -21.84 1.42
N VAL A 85 0.76 -21.50 2.62
CA VAL A 85 0.23 -20.16 2.92
C VAL A 85 1.31 -19.08 2.75
N LEU A 86 2.55 -19.32 3.20
CA LEU A 86 3.67 -18.40 3.02
C LEU A 86 3.97 -18.08 1.55
N GLU A 87 3.94 -19.08 0.67
CA GLU A 87 4.13 -18.86 -0.77
C GLU A 87 2.98 -18.04 -1.39
N SER A 88 1.76 -18.29 -0.95
CA SER A 88 0.60 -17.47 -1.34
C SER A 88 0.77 -16.02 -0.88
N TRP A 89 1.20 -15.80 0.37
CA TRP A 89 1.42 -14.47 0.93
C TRP A 89 2.53 -13.69 0.23
N LYS A 90 3.61 -14.35 -0.21
CA LYS A 90 4.66 -13.73 -1.02
C LYS A 90 4.10 -13.16 -2.32
N THR A 91 3.33 -13.99 -3.04
CA THR A 91 2.72 -13.61 -4.32
C THR A 91 1.73 -12.47 -4.13
N GLN A 92 0.86 -12.57 -3.13
CA GLN A 92 -0.13 -11.55 -2.80
C GLN A 92 0.51 -10.22 -2.39
N SER A 93 1.55 -10.26 -1.55
CA SER A 93 2.29 -9.07 -1.12
C SER A 93 3.00 -8.39 -2.30
N GLN A 94 3.57 -9.16 -3.23
CA GLN A 94 4.16 -8.61 -4.45
C GLN A 94 3.10 -7.94 -5.33
N SER A 95 1.94 -8.57 -5.50
CA SER A 95 0.81 -8.01 -6.26
C SER A 95 0.30 -6.69 -5.66
N LEU A 96 0.22 -6.60 -4.34
CA LEU A 96 -0.13 -5.36 -3.63
C LEU A 96 0.88 -4.24 -3.88
N ARG A 97 2.18 -4.53 -3.79
CA ARG A 97 3.23 -3.54 -4.07
C ARG A 97 3.13 -3.00 -5.49
N LEU A 98 2.90 -3.86 -6.47
CA LEU A 98 2.68 -3.45 -7.87
C LEU A 98 1.40 -2.61 -8.01
N SER A 99 0.31 -3.04 -7.37
CA SER A 99 -0.97 -2.33 -7.42
C SER A 99 -0.90 -0.94 -6.81
N LEU A 100 -0.20 -0.78 -5.68
CA LEU A 100 0.04 0.51 -5.03
C LEU A 100 0.88 1.44 -5.94
N ARG A 101 1.98 0.93 -6.50
CA ARG A 101 2.81 1.69 -7.47
C ARG A 101 1.98 2.14 -8.67
N ASN A 102 1.15 1.27 -9.22
CA ASN A 102 0.30 1.59 -10.37
C ASN A 102 -0.81 2.59 -10.02
N ALA A 103 -1.37 2.53 -8.82
CA ALA A 103 -2.34 3.53 -8.36
C ALA A 103 -1.68 4.91 -8.23
N ASN A 104 -0.49 4.95 -7.64
CA ASN A 104 0.32 6.16 -7.51
C ASN A 104 0.71 6.78 -8.87
N LEU A 105 1.13 5.94 -9.83
CA LEU A 105 1.43 6.40 -11.19
C LEU A 105 0.21 6.99 -11.88
N GLN A 106 -0.96 6.36 -11.77
CA GLN A 106 -2.22 6.91 -12.33
C GLN A 106 -2.55 8.28 -11.76
N VAL A 107 -2.45 8.45 -10.43
CA VAL A 107 -2.71 9.75 -9.80
C VAL A 107 -1.73 10.81 -10.30
N LYS A 108 -0.43 10.45 -10.41
CA LYS A 108 0.60 11.34 -10.95
C LYS A 108 0.31 11.76 -12.39
N GLU A 109 -0.09 10.82 -13.24
CA GLU A 109 -0.47 11.10 -14.63
C GLU A 109 -1.70 12.00 -14.72
N SER A 110 -2.76 11.71 -13.94
CA SER A 110 -3.95 12.56 -13.88
C SER A 110 -3.64 13.98 -13.43
N CYS A 111 -2.77 14.16 -12.43
CA CYS A 111 -2.30 15.48 -12.01
C CYS A 111 -1.47 16.18 -13.12
N SER A 112 -0.63 15.44 -13.84
CA SER A 112 0.22 16.00 -14.91
C SER A 112 -0.58 16.36 -16.17
N SER A 113 -1.62 15.61 -16.53
CA SER A 113 -2.45 15.88 -17.72
C SER A 113 -3.34 17.11 -17.55
N THR A 114 -3.73 17.41 -16.30
CA THR A 114 -4.43 18.66 -15.93
C THR A 114 -3.54 19.90 -16.11
N LEU A 115 -2.23 19.70 -16.31
CA LEU A 115 -1.21 20.72 -16.59
C LEU A 115 -0.69 20.68 -18.04
N SER A 116 -1.55 20.38 -19.03
CA SER A 116 -1.25 20.80 -20.40
C SER A 116 -1.23 22.34 -20.44
N PRO A 117 -0.25 22.97 -21.11
CA PRO A 117 0.19 24.30 -20.77
C PRO A 117 -0.92 25.31 -21.01
N LEU A 118 -1.36 26.00 -19.94
CA LEU A 118 -1.90 27.33 -20.10
C LEU A 118 -0.88 28.09 -20.95
N HIS A 119 -1.29 28.50 -22.14
CA HIS A 119 -0.57 29.43 -23.00
C HIS A 119 -0.39 30.72 -22.19
N PHE A 120 0.68 30.80 -21.41
CA PHE A 120 1.08 32.03 -20.74
C PHE A 120 2.01 32.78 -21.68
N PRO A 121 1.62 33.99 -22.14
CA PRO A 121 2.55 34.86 -22.82
C PRO A 121 3.69 35.16 -21.85
N VAL A 122 4.91 35.07 -22.38
CA VAL A 122 6.14 35.28 -21.64
C VAL A 122 6.17 36.70 -21.10
N HIS A 123 5.74 36.89 -19.85
CA HIS A 123 6.18 38.03 -19.05
C HIS A 123 6.40 37.59 -17.62
N PHE A 124 7.65 37.78 -17.22
CA PHE A 124 8.31 37.28 -16.04
C PHE A 124 7.84 38.08 -14.82
N ASP A 125 7.18 37.44 -13.84
CA ASP A 125 7.20 37.93 -12.46
C ASP A 125 6.74 36.86 -11.44
N GLY A 126 7.53 36.73 -10.36
CA GLY A 126 7.16 36.26 -9.01
C GLY A 126 6.54 34.87 -8.77
N SER A 127 6.19 34.08 -9.78
CA SER A 127 5.33 32.88 -9.63
C SER A 127 6.07 31.53 -9.63
N PHE A 128 7.40 31.53 -9.66
CA PHE A 128 8.20 30.30 -9.72
C PHE A 128 8.08 29.44 -8.45
N LEU A 129 7.79 30.04 -7.29
CA LEU A 129 7.69 29.32 -6.03
C LEU A 129 6.39 28.52 -5.86
N LEU A 130 5.28 28.96 -6.46
CA LEU A 130 4.00 28.25 -6.34
C LEU A 130 3.97 26.99 -7.21
N ASN A 131 4.60 27.02 -8.38
CA ASN A 131 4.64 25.86 -9.28
C ASN A 131 5.57 24.76 -8.74
N GLU A 132 6.68 25.15 -8.11
CA GLU A 132 7.59 24.20 -7.44
C GLU A 132 6.96 23.62 -6.17
N LEU A 133 6.24 24.42 -5.38
CA LEU A 133 5.49 23.94 -4.20
C LEU A 133 4.36 22.97 -4.58
N PHE A 134 3.68 23.21 -5.71
CA PHE A 134 2.62 22.30 -6.18
C PHE A 134 3.21 21.01 -6.77
N ARG A 135 4.31 21.10 -7.54
CA ARG A 135 5.11 19.93 -7.97
C ARG A 135 5.66 19.12 -6.81
N LEU A 136 6.08 19.77 -5.72
CA LEU A 136 6.56 19.11 -4.50
C LEU A 136 5.42 18.41 -3.75
N SER A 137 4.20 18.97 -3.75
CA SER A 137 3.04 18.31 -3.13
C SER A 137 2.63 17.01 -3.84
N CYS A 138 2.83 16.93 -5.16
CA CYS A 138 2.60 15.73 -5.98
C CYS A 138 3.84 14.82 -6.10
N SER A 139 5.02 15.29 -5.69
CA SER A 139 6.28 14.53 -5.73
C SER A 139 6.65 13.87 -4.39
N LEU A 140 5.84 14.04 -3.34
CA LEU A 140 5.94 13.26 -2.10
C LEU A 140 5.33 11.85 -2.33
N PHE A 141 5.99 11.08 -3.18
CA PHE A 141 5.89 9.63 -3.30
C PHE A 141 7.09 8.97 -2.61
#